data_AF-D6LIK2-F1
#
_entry.id   AF-D6LIK2-F1
#
_cell.length_a   1.000
_cell.length_b   1.000
_cell.length_c   1.000
_cell.angle_alpha   90.00
_cell.angle_beta   90.00
_cell.angle_gamma   90.00
#
_symmetry.space_group_name_H-M   'P 1'
#
loop_
_entity.id
_entity.type
_entity.pdbx_description
1 polymer ?
#
loop_
_entity_poly.entity_id
_entity_poly.type
_entity_poly.pdbx_seq_one_letter_code
_entity_poly.pdbx_strand_id
1 'polypeptide(L)'
;MMTILLILSVLYVLSLALKAECEKYEENKKMNRCETNNKCETNNKPENFTDLLNLQKELDKKIINYRPRKLKDIKKSLIAECIEFDEETIDSHKTWKTNKRHKEKELEELTDIWFFVAQLINYACDIGDVTITEVRNLDVFFKTEDYIYFGDTDVLTIINDVRTPRFTYEFLRELVRDLKCLSLNYGYKHNDILDCYWTKWNKNINRINSEWN
;
A
#
# COMPACT_ATOMS: atom_id res chain seq x y z
N MET A 1 -51.50 -15.78 -28.20
CA MET A 1 -50.74 -17.00 -27.88
C MET A 1 -49.28 -16.90 -28.34
N MET A 2 -49.02 -16.49 -29.59
CA MET A 2 -47.66 -16.33 -30.14
C MET A 2 -46.76 -15.29 -29.42
N THR A 3 -47.33 -14.18 -28.96
CA THR A 3 -46.61 -13.11 -28.24
C THR A 3 -46.10 -13.53 -26.86
N ILE A 4 -46.85 -14.37 -26.15
CA ILE A 4 -46.45 -14.88 -24.82
C ILE A 4 -45.27 -15.86 -24.96
N LEU A 5 -45.30 -16.73 -25.98
CA LEU A 5 -44.20 -17.64 -26.31
C LEU A 5 -42.91 -16.90 -26.66
N LEU A 6 -43.01 -15.79 -27.40
CA LEU A 6 -41.88 -14.92 -27.73
C LEU A 6 -41.28 -14.28 -26.47
N ILE A 7 -42.09 -13.73 -25.57
CA ILE A 7 -41.61 -13.14 -24.31
C ILE A 7 -40.91 -14.18 -23.43
N LEU A 8 -41.48 -15.38 -23.31
CA LEU A 8 -40.87 -16.47 -22.53
C LEU A 8 -39.53 -16.93 -23.12
N SER A 9 -39.41 -16.98 -24.46
CA SER A 9 -38.14 -17.32 -25.11
C SER A 9 -37.05 -16.29 -24.86
N VAL A 10 -37.39 -15.00 -24.86
CA VAL A 10 -36.43 -13.90 -24.58
C VAL A 10 -35.98 -13.94 -23.12
N LEU A 11 -36.90 -14.13 -22.18
CA LEU A 11 -36.57 -14.28 -20.75
C LEU A 11 -35.68 -15.50 -20.48
N TYR A 12 -35.94 -16.61 -21.18
CA TYR A 12 -35.11 -17.81 -21.08
C TYR A 12 -33.69 -17.56 -21.57
N VAL A 13 -33.52 -16.92 -22.73
CA VAL A 13 -32.18 -16.57 -23.27
C VAL A 13 -31.44 -15.61 -22.33
N LEU A 14 -32.11 -14.60 -21.77
CA LEU A 14 -31.52 -13.70 -20.78
C LEU A 14 -31.09 -14.43 -19.51
N SER A 15 -31.89 -15.40 -19.04
CA SER A 15 -31.53 -16.21 -17.87
C SER A 15 -30.30 -17.09 -18.10
N LEU A 16 -30.13 -17.61 -19.32
CA LEU A 16 -28.94 -18.38 -19.72
C LEU A 16 -27.71 -17.49 -19.80
N ALA A 17 -27.83 -16.28 -20.35
CA ALA A 17 -26.75 -15.30 -20.40
C ALA A 17 -26.30 -14.88 -18.99
N LEU A 18 -27.24 -14.59 -18.10
CA LEU A 18 -26.96 -14.25 -16.71
C LEU A 18 -26.27 -15.41 -15.97
N LYS A 19 -26.73 -16.65 -16.21
CA LYS A 19 -26.11 -17.85 -15.63
C LYS A 19 -24.67 -18.04 -16.11
N ALA A 20 -24.40 -17.83 -17.40
CA ALA A 20 -23.06 -17.91 -17.96
C ALA A 20 -22.11 -16.82 -17.38
N GLU A 21 -22.62 -15.60 -17.15
CA GLU A 21 -21.84 -14.54 -16.49
C GLU A 21 -21.56 -14.86 -15.02
N CYS A 22 -22.54 -15.41 -14.28
CA CYS A 22 -22.34 -15.87 -12.91
C CYS A 22 -21.34 -17.02 -12.82
N GLU A 23 -21.40 -17.98 -13.74
CA GLU A 23 -20.44 -19.10 -13.82
C GLU A 23 -19.02 -18.58 -14.12
N LYS A 24 -18.88 -17.63 -15.05
CA LYS A 24 -17.59 -16.98 -15.35
C LYS A 24 -17.04 -16.18 -14.15
N TYR A 25 -17.90 -15.50 -13.39
CA TYR A 25 -17.50 -14.81 -12.16
C TYR A 25 -17.04 -15.78 -11.06
N GLU A 26 -17.75 -16.89 -10.87
CA GLU A 26 -17.36 -17.96 -9.93
C GLU A 26 -16.07 -18.64 -10.35
N GLU A 27 -15.87 -18.87 -11.65
CA GLU A 27 -14.67 -19.48 -12.21
C GLU A 27 -13.46 -18.55 -12.04
N ASN A 28 -13.60 -17.24 -12.29
CA ASN A 28 -12.58 -16.23 -11.96
C ASN A 28 -12.27 -16.19 -10.46
N LYS A 29 -13.29 -16.30 -9.60
CA LYS A 29 -13.11 -16.35 -8.13
C LYS A 29 -12.43 -17.65 -7.68
N LYS A 30 -12.63 -18.77 -8.38
CA LYS A 30 -11.91 -20.04 -8.16
C LYS A 30 -10.48 -19.96 -8.69
N MET A 31 -10.24 -19.34 -9.84
CA MET A 31 -8.90 -19.13 -10.41
C MET A 31 -8.04 -18.29 -9.45
N ASN A 32 -8.58 -17.19 -8.93
CA ASN A 32 -7.93 -16.36 -7.90
C ASN A 32 -7.72 -17.08 -6.55
N ARG A 33 -8.45 -18.17 -6.28
CA ARG A 33 -8.32 -18.98 -5.05
C ARG A 33 -7.40 -20.20 -5.24
N CYS A 34 -7.09 -20.59 -6.48
CA CYS A 34 -6.16 -21.67 -6.79
C CYS A 34 -4.71 -21.16 -6.97
N GLU A 35 -4.50 -19.88 -7.29
CA GLU A 35 -3.16 -19.25 -7.25
C GLU A 35 -2.65 -19.02 -5.82
N THR A 36 -3.47 -19.23 -4.79
CA THR A 36 -3.07 -19.02 -3.38
C THR A 36 -2.52 -20.26 -2.68
N ASN A 37 -2.26 -21.36 -3.39
CA ASN A 37 -1.75 -22.57 -2.74
C ASN A 37 -0.27 -22.84 -3.06
N ASN A 38 0.54 -22.59 -2.05
CA ASN A 38 1.82 -23.23 -1.73
C ASN A 38 3.07 -22.69 -2.43
N LYS A 39 3.51 -21.52 -1.97
CA LYS A 39 4.88 -21.42 -1.46
C LYS A 39 4.76 -21.20 0.05
N CYS A 40 5.28 -22.12 0.85
CA CYS A 40 5.50 -21.85 2.27
C CYS A 40 6.25 -20.51 2.36
N GLU A 41 5.58 -19.46 2.84
CA GLU A 41 6.18 -18.12 2.97
C GLU A 41 7.25 -18.18 4.06
N THR A 42 8.45 -18.61 3.67
CA THR A 42 9.64 -18.08 4.29
C THR A 42 9.59 -16.57 4.05
N ASN A 43 9.32 -15.80 5.10
CA ASN A 43 9.43 -14.35 5.04
C ASN A 43 10.87 -14.03 4.69
N ASN A 44 11.11 -13.78 3.40
CA ASN A 44 12.40 -13.43 2.87
C ASN A 44 12.49 -11.91 2.83
N LYS A 45 13.72 -11.40 2.85
CA LYS A 45 13.99 -9.98 2.60
C LYS A 45 13.28 -9.56 1.29
N PRO A 46 12.54 -8.44 1.27
CA PRO A 46 11.80 -8.03 0.09
C PRO A 46 12.78 -7.54 -0.99
N GLU A 47 12.53 -7.91 -2.25
CA GLU A 47 13.36 -7.52 -3.40
C GLU A 47 12.69 -6.43 -4.26
N ASN A 48 11.39 -6.21 -4.04
CA ASN A 48 10.57 -5.29 -4.78
C ASN A 48 9.40 -4.78 -3.92
N PHE A 49 8.59 -3.87 -4.46
CA PHE A 49 7.48 -3.27 -3.74
C PHE A 49 6.37 -4.29 -3.50
N THR A 50 6.10 -5.18 -4.45
CA THR A 50 5.12 -6.27 -4.26
C THR A 50 5.49 -7.16 -3.08
N ASP A 51 6.76 -7.52 -2.88
CA ASP A 51 7.22 -8.29 -1.72
C ASP A 51 7.01 -7.51 -0.41
N LEU A 52 7.30 -6.21 -0.41
CA LEU A 52 7.08 -5.31 0.72
C LEU A 52 5.59 -5.26 1.11
N LEU A 53 4.68 -5.17 0.13
CA LEU A 53 3.23 -5.22 0.37
C LEU A 53 2.79 -6.55 0.98
N ASN A 54 3.34 -7.68 0.53
CA ASN A 54 3.04 -8.99 1.11
C ASN A 54 3.52 -9.10 2.55
N LEU A 55 4.74 -8.63 2.85
CA LEU A 55 5.24 -8.54 4.23
C LEU A 55 4.32 -7.68 5.10
N GLN A 56 3.86 -6.54 4.59
CA GLN A 56 2.96 -5.68 5.32
C GLN A 56 1.62 -6.37 5.62
N LYS A 57 1.08 -7.12 4.65
CA LYS A 57 -0.15 -7.89 4.82
C LYS A 57 -0.01 -8.93 5.93
N GLU A 58 1.13 -9.61 6.00
CA GLU A 58 1.43 -10.58 7.06
C GLU A 58 1.61 -9.92 8.43
N LEU A 59 2.23 -8.74 8.50
CA LEU A 59 2.32 -7.97 9.74
C LEU A 59 0.93 -7.56 10.24
N ASP A 60 0.11 -7.01 9.35
CA ASP A 60 -1.22 -6.50 9.69
C ASP A 60 -2.17 -7.59 10.20
N LYS A 61 -2.07 -8.81 9.70
CA LYS A 61 -2.82 -9.97 10.20
C LYS A 61 -2.47 -10.34 11.65
N LYS A 62 -1.24 -10.04 12.08
CA LYS A 62 -0.74 -10.38 13.43
C LYS A 62 -1.00 -9.29 14.45
N ILE A 63 -1.26 -8.05 14.02
CA ILE A 63 -1.58 -6.94 14.93
C ILE A 63 -2.96 -7.17 15.55
N ILE A 64 -3.01 -7.26 16.88
CA ILE A 64 -4.26 -7.32 17.63
C ILE A 64 -4.81 -5.89 17.73
N ASN A 65 -5.92 -5.62 17.04
CA ASN A 65 -6.58 -4.32 17.09
C ASN A 65 -7.78 -4.37 18.04
N TYR A 66 -7.89 -3.43 18.97
CA TYR A 66 -9.06 -3.31 19.87
C TYR A 66 -10.37 -3.02 19.12
N ARG A 67 -10.28 -2.47 17.90
CA ARG A 67 -11.37 -2.27 16.95
C ARG A 67 -10.88 -2.43 15.52
N PRO A 68 -11.75 -2.70 14.54
CA PRO A 68 -11.35 -2.71 13.14
C PRO A 68 -10.71 -1.37 12.72
N ARG A 69 -9.55 -1.47 12.05
CA ARG A 69 -8.85 -0.34 11.43
C ARG A 69 -9.66 0.14 10.22
N LYS A 70 -9.82 1.46 10.09
CA LYS A 70 -10.52 2.10 8.97
C LYS A 70 -9.51 2.90 8.14
N LEU A 71 -9.87 3.21 6.89
CA LEU A 71 -9.07 4.07 6.01
C LEU A 71 -8.56 5.35 6.69
N LYS A 72 -9.44 6.04 7.44
CA LYS A 72 -9.09 7.25 8.18
C LYS A 72 -8.02 7.04 9.26
N ASP A 73 -7.93 5.83 9.82
CA ASP A 73 -6.94 5.52 10.85
C ASP A 73 -5.56 5.36 10.19
N ILE A 74 -5.49 4.64 9.07
CA ILE A 74 -4.25 4.50 8.26
C ILE A 74 -3.74 5.87 7.81
N LYS A 75 -4.63 6.71 7.25
CA LYS A 75 -4.27 8.06 6.82
C LYS A 75 -3.73 8.94 7.95
N LYS A 76 -4.30 8.82 9.15
CA LYS A 76 -3.84 9.57 10.33
C LYS A 76 -2.47 9.11 10.79
N SER A 77 -2.23 7.79 10.83
CA SER A 77 -0.93 7.24 11.17
C SER A 77 0.13 7.68 10.16
N LEU A 78 -0.16 7.57 8.85
CA LEU A 78 0.74 8.04 7.80
C LEU A 78 1.12 9.53 7.97
N ILE A 79 0.14 10.40 8.25
CA ILE A 79 0.42 11.82 8.52
C ILE A 79 1.27 12.00 9.78
N ALA A 80 1.06 11.20 10.83
CA ALA A 80 1.90 11.25 12.02
C ALA A 80 3.36 10.92 11.68
N GLU A 81 3.60 9.83 10.95
CA GLU A 81 4.95 9.45 10.52
C GLU A 81 5.59 10.50 9.59
N CYS A 82 4.80 11.19 8.76
CA CYS A 82 5.31 12.32 7.97
C CYS A 82 5.85 13.44 8.86
N ILE A 83 5.18 13.75 9.97
CA ILE A 83 5.65 14.76 10.93
C ILE A 83 6.86 14.24 11.70
N GLU A 84 6.88 12.97 12.13
CA GLU A 84 8.04 12.37 12.82
C GLU A 84 9.28 12.37 11.92
N PHE A 85 9.11 12.04 10.63
CA PHE A 85 10.17 12.17 9.64
C PHE A 85 10.66 13.62 9.49
N ASP A 86 9.76 14.59 9.31
CA ASP A 86 10.12 16.02 9.24
C ASP A 86 10.97 16.44 10.45
N GLU A 87 10.62 15.97 11.65
CA GLU A 87 11.34 16.25 12.89
C GLU A 87 12.76 15.67 12.95
N GLU A 88 13.10 14.65 12.17
CA GLU A 88 14.44 14.04 12.11
C GLU A 88 15.29 14.59 10.94
N THR A 89 14.72 15.44 10.09
CA THR A 89 15.40 16.01 8.92
C THR A 89 16.01 17.40 9.18
N ILE A 90 16.77 17.89 8.19
CA ILE A 90 17.27 19.26 8.16
C ILE A 90 16.18 20.30 7.87
N ASP A 91 15.07 19.87 7.26
CA ASP A 91 13.96 20.74 6.84
C ASP A 91 12.88 20.85 7.91
N SER A 92 13.15 20.30 9.10
CA SER A 92 12.22 20.28 10.22
C SER A 92 11.55 21.63 10.45
N HIS A 93 10.24 21.59 10.69
CA HIS A 93 9.45 22.77 11.07
C HIS A 93 9.93 23.47 12.37
N LYS A 94 10.79 22.83 13.17
CA LYS A 94 11.28 23.33 14.45
C LYS A 94 12.35 24.41 14.24
N THR A 95 11.92 25.67 14.09
CA THR A 95 12.82 26.83 13.91
C THR A 95 13.53 27.30 15.18
N TRP A 96 13.11 26.81 16.36
CA TRP A 96 13.62 27.24 17.67
C TRP A 96 14.61 26.26 18.32
N LYS A 97 14.93 25.14 17.65
CA LYS A 97 15.84 24.11 18.17
C LYS A 97 16.78 23.66 17.06
N THR A 98 18.08 23.57 17.37
CA THR A 98 19.03 22.93 16.45
C THR A 98 18.79 21.42 16.42
N ASN A 99 18.64 20.87 15.21
CA ASN A 99 18.51 19.43 15.03
C ASN A 99 19.85 18.82 14.63
N LYS A 100 20.29 17.79 15.36
CA LYS A 100 21.44 16.98 14.93
C LYS A 100 20.90 15.88 14.05
N ARG A 101 21.14 16.01 12.74
CA ARG A 101 20.69 15.02 11.76
C ARG A 101 21.31 13.65 12.05
N HIS A 102 20.47 12.65 12.29
CA HIS A 102 20.85 11.25 12.45
C HIS A 102 20.31 10.45 11.26
N LYS A 103 21.15 10.20 10.26
CA LYS A 103 20.75 9.55 9.00
C LYS A 103 20.02 8.22 9.15
N GLU A 104 20.37 7.44 10.18
CA GLU A 104 19.71 6.17 10.50
C GLU A 104 18.26 6.39 10.98
N LYS A 105 18.03 7.40 11.84
CA LYS A 105 16.69 7.76 12.30
C LYS A 105 15.86 8.37 11.19
N GLU A 106 16.44 9.28 10.42
CA GLU A 106 15.78 9.87 9.24
C GLU A 106 15.28 8.78 8.27
N LEU A 107 16.09 7.74 8.00
CA LEU A 107 15.67 6.61 7.17
C LEU A 107 14.62 5.74 7.87
N GLU A 108 14.75 5.54 9.18
CA GLU A 108 13.77 4.78 9.97
C GLU A 108 12.37 5.41 9.90
N GLU A 109 12.25 6.73 10.14
CA GLU A 109 10.97 7.44 10.07
C GLU A 109 10.43 7.52 8.62
N LEU A 110 11.31 7.69 7.62
CA LEU A 110 10.90 7.59 6.21
C LEU A 110 10.33 6.21 5.88
N THR A 111 10.93 5.16 6.47
CA THR A 111 10.48 3.78 6.29
C THR A 111 9.10 3.58 6.93
N ASP A 112 8.79 4.23 8.04
CA ASP A 112 7.45 4.19 8.64
C ASP A 112 6.37 4.80 7.74
N ILE A 113 6.69 5.86 6.99
CA ILE A 113 5.79 6.37 5.94
C ILE A 113 5.53 5.28 4.89
N TRP A 114 6.57 4.57 4.44
CA TRP A 114 6.42 3.43 3.51
C TRP A 114 5.59 2.28 4.11
N PHE A 115 5.69 1.98 5.41
CA PHE A 115 4.84 1.01 6.12
C PHE A 115 3.36 1.37 5.97
N PHE A 116 2.99 2.62 6.21
CA PHE A 116 1.59 3.04 6.13
C PHE A 116 1.10 3.21 4.69
N VAL A 117 1.95 3.56 3.73
CA VAL A 117 1.61 3.48 2.29
C VAL A 117 1.32 2.04 1.88
N ALA A 118 2.13 1.08 2.32
CA ALA A 118 1.90 -0.34 2.05
C ALA A 118 0.59 -0.84 2.65
N GLN A 119 0.29 -0.44 3.89
CA GLN A 119 -0.97 -0.74 4.56
C GLN A 119 -2.17 -0.11 3.82
N LEU A 120 -2.01 1.10 3.28
CA LEU A 120 -3.04 1.80 2.52
C LEU A 120 -3.36 1.09 1.19
N ILE A 121 -2.34 0.62 0.48
CA ILE A 121 -2.51 -0.14 -0.78
C ILE A 121 -3.17 -1.49 -0.49
N ASN A 122 -2.71 -2.21 0.53
CA ASN A 122 -3.33 -3.48 0.95
C ASN A 122 -4.81 -3.30 1.31
N TYR A 123 -5.16 -2.20 1.99
CA TYR A 123 -6.56 -1.86 2.28
C TYR A 123 -7.38 -1.68 1.00
N ALA A 124 -6.83 -0.98 -0.01
CA ALA A 124 -7.50 -0.78 -1.30
C ALA A 124 -7.72 -2.10 -2.06
N CYS A 125 -6.74 -3.00 -2.03
CA CYS A 125 -6.86 -4.35 -2.59
C CYS A 125 -7.95 -5.16 -1.88
N ASP A 126 -8.01 -5.12 -0.55
CA ASP A 126 -8.94 -5.91 0.24
C ASP A 126 -10.41 -5.47 0.04
N ILE A 127 -10.65 -4.19 -0.30
CA ILE A 127 -12.00 -3.69 -0.64
C ILE A 127 -12.33 -3.79 -2.14
N GLY A 128 -11.37 -4.21 -2.98
CA GLY A 128 -11.56 -4.40 -4.42
C GLY A 128 -11.43 -3.15 -5.28
N ASP A 129 -10.91 -2.04 -4.72
CA ASP A 129 -10.70 -0.77 -5.45
C ASP A 129 -9.40 -0.78 -6.28
N VAL A 130 -8.52 -1.74 -6.03
CA VAL A 130 -7.25 -1.94 -6.75
C VAL A 130 -7.07 -3.42 -7.09
N THR A 131 -6.65 -3.70 -8.31
CA THR A 131 -6.35 -5.04 -8.82
C THR A 131 -4.89 -5.44 -8.56
N ILE A 132 -4.61 -6.74 -8.59
CA ILE A 132 -3.24 -7.27 -8.46
C ILE A 132 -2.33 -6.74 -9.58
N THR A 133 -2.85 -6.58 -10.80
CA THR A 133 -2.09 -6.03 -11.93
C THR A 133 -1.71 -4.57 -11.70
N GLU A 134 -2.64 -3.77 -11.18
CA GLU A 134 -2.39 -2.38 -10.79
C GLU A 134 -1.32 -2.28 -9.69
N VAL A 135 -1.38 -3.15 -8.67
CA VAL A 135 -0.33 -3.22 -7.64
C VAL A 135 1.03 -3.51 -8.24
N ARG A 136 1.14 -4.52 -9.12
CA ARG A 136 2.42 -4.86 -9.78
C ARG A 136 2.98 -3.71 -10.61
N ASN A 137 2.12 -2.86 -11.18
CA ASN A 137 2.58 -1.68 -11.92
C ASN A 137 3.20 -0.61 -11.00
N LEU A 138 2.93 -0.64 -9.69
CA LEU A 138 3.56 0.25 -8.72
C LEU A 138 5.05 -0.03 -8.53
N ASP A 139 5.53 -1.25 -8.82
CA ASP A 139 6.95 -1.61 -8.77
C ASP A 139 7.82 -0.72 -9.68
N VAL A 140 7.25 -0.26 -10.80
CA VAL A 140 7.95 0.63 -11.74
C VAL A 140 8.33 1.92 -11.02
N PHE A 141 7.36 2.59 -10.38
CA PHE A 141 7.58 3.86 -9.69
C PHE A 141 8.52 3.70 -8.50
N PHE A 142 8.39 2.59 -7.76
CA PHE A 142 9.26 2.30 -6.61
C PHE A 142 10.73 2.14 -7.00
N LYS A 143 11.00 1.51 -8.16
CA LYS A 143 12.36 1.24 -8.66
C LYS A 143 12.99 2.40 -9.43
N THR A 144 12.19 3.34 -9.95
CA THR A 144 12.70 4.51 -10.66
C THR A 144 13.68 5.31 -9.78
N GLU A 145 14.87 5.60 -10.30
CA GLU A 145 15.90 6.39 -9.58
C GLU A 145 16.14 7.76 -10.22
N ASP A 146 15.54 8.03 -11.37
CA ASP A 146 15.77 9.20 -12.22
C ASP A 146 14.49 10.01 -12.43
N TYR A 147 13.99 10.65 -11.36
CA TYR A 147 12.93 11.65 -11.47
C TYR A 147 13.52 13.02 -11.82
N ILE A 148 13.91 13.19 -13.09
CA ILE A 148 14.46 14.46 -13.63
C ILE A 148 13.43 15.62 -13.54
N TYR A 149 12.14 15.31 -13.33
CA TYR A 149 11.04 16.25 -13.55
C TYR A 149 10.29 16.74 -12.30
N PHE A 150 10.64 16.29 -11.09
CA PHE A 150 9.89 16.63 -9.87
C PHE A 150 10.77 17.30 -8.82
N GLY A 151 11.26 18.50 -9.16
CA GLY A 151 11.75 19.43 -8.15
C GLY A 151 10.59 19.86 -7.25
N ASP A 152 10.83 19.90 -5.94
CA ASP A 152 9.91 20.39 -4.88
C ASP A 152 8.94 19.37 -4.25
N THR A 153 9.16 18.06 -4.42
CA THR A 153 8.43 17.09 -3.56
C THR A 153 9.00 17.09 -2.14
N ASP A 154 8.19 17.53 -1.18
CA ASP A 154 8.49 17.55 0.25
C ASP A 154 7.45 16.77 1.07
N VAL A 155 7.58 16.82 2.40
CA VAL A 155 6.64 16.15 3.33
C VAL A 155 5.22 16.71 3.21
N LEU A 156 5.06 18.01 2.93
CA LEU A 156 3.75 18.64 2.78
C LEU A 156 3.02 18.14 1.52
N THR A 157 3.75 17.85 0.45
CA THR A 157 3.19 17.17 -0.74
C THR A 157 2.56 15.84 -0.36
N ILE A 158 3.28 14.99 0.38
CA ILE A 158 2.76 13.67 0.84
C ILE A 158 1.52 13.84 1.74
N ILE A 159 1.57 14.79 2.69
CA ILE A 159 0.43 15.08 3.57
C ILE A 159 -0.78 15.55 2.76
N ASN A 160 -0.57 16.39 1.74
CA ASN A 160 -1.63 16.89 0.88
C ASN A 160 -2.28 15.76 0.07
N ASP A 161 -1.47 14.86 -0.49
CA ASP A 161 -1.96 13.67 -1.18
C ASP A 161 -2.82 12.83 -0.24
N VAL A 162 -2.30 12.50 0.95
CA VAL A 162 -2.98 11.63 1.90
C VAL A 162 -4.29 12.24 2.41
N ARG A 163 -4.35 13.56 2.57
CA ARG A 163 -5.54 14.30 2.99
C ARG A 163 -6.68 14.23 1.97
N THR A 164 -6.40 13.95 0.70
CA THR A 164 -7.42 13.94 -0.36
C THR A 164 -8.57 12.97 -0.03
N PRO A 165 -9.84 13.33 -0.32
CA PRO A 165 -10.95 12.40 -0.17
C PRO A 165 -10.97 11.34 -1.27
N ARG A 166 -10.21 11.53 -2.36
CA ARG A 166 -10.09 10.56 -3.45
C ARG A 166 -9.34 9.31 -2.95
N PHE A 167 -9.85 8.15 -3.32
CA PHE A 167 -9.21 6.88 -3.00
C PHE A 167 -9.39 5.95 -4.20
N THR A 168 -8.46 6.06 -5.15
CA THR A 168 -8.45 5.34 -6.42
C THR A 168 -7.03 4.83 -6.69
N TYR A 169 -6.89 3.91 -7.64
CA TYR A 169 -5.57 3.49 -8.11
C TYR A 169 -4.70 4.68 -8.57
N GLU A 170 -5.28 5.64 -9.30
CA GLU A 170 -4.54 6.83 -9.77
C GLU A 170 -3.96 7.64 -8.62
N PHE A 171 -4.73 7.81 -7.55
CA PHE A 171 -4.27 8.45 -6.32
C PHE A 171 -3.12 7.67 -5.67
N LEU A 172 -3.24 6.35 -5.54
CA LEU A 172 -2.20 5.52 -4.92
C LEU A 172 -0.90 5.53 -5.74
N ARG A 173 -1.02 5.53 -7.06
CA ARG A 173 0.12 5.65 -7.97
C ARG A 173 0.84 6.99 -7.80
N GLU A 174 0.09 8.09 -7.73
CA GLU A 174 0.65 9.43 -7.46
C GLU A 174 1.36 9.46 -6.10
N LEU A 175 0.72 8.94 -5.05
CA LEU A 175 1.32 8.86 -3.71
C LEU A 175 2.63 8.05 -3.69
N VAL A 176 2.70 6.90 -4.36
CA VAL A 176 3.93 6.08 -4.43
C VAL A 176 5.02 6.80 -5.21
N ARG A 177 4.67 7.46 -6.31
CA ARG A 177 5.62 8.26 -7.11
C ARG A 177 6.17 9.43 -6.28
N ASP A 178 5.31 10.15 -5.58
CA ASP A 178 5.70 11.36 -4.85
C ASP A 178 6.50 10.97 -3.59
N LEU A 179 6.12 9.90 -2.88
CA LEU A 179 6.94 9.36 -1.78
C LEU A 179 8.31 8.86 -2.27
N LYS A 180 8.37 8.30 -3.48
CA LYS A 180 9.65 7.94 -4.08
C LYS A 180 10.51 9.16 -4.40
N CYS A 181 9.92 10.23 -4.94
CA CYS A 181 10.62 11.49 -5.17
C CYS A 181 11.16 12.08 -3.86
N LEU A 182 10.32 12.11 -2.81
CA LEU A 182 10.75 12.51 -1.46
C LEU A 182 11.95 11.68 -0.99
N SER A 183 11.87 10.35 -1.10
CA SER A 183 12.95 9.44 -0.69
C SER A 183 14.27 9.76 -1.39
N LEU A 184 14.23 10.01 -2.70
CA LEU A 184 15.41 10.36 -3.48
C LEU A 184 15.95 11.76 -3.14
N ASN A 185 15.08 12.73 -2.83
CA ASN A 185 15.48 14.08 -2.40
C ASN A 185 16.32 14.04 -1.12
N TYR A 186 16.04 13.09 -0.21
CA TYR A 186 16.85 12.84 0.98
C TYR A 186 18.05 11.91 0.76
N GLY A 187 18.22 11.39 -0.46
CA GLY A 187 19.33 10.56 -0.88
C GLY A 187 19.14 9.06 -0.66
N TYR A 188 17.90 8.61 -0.46
CA TYR A 188 17.57 7.21 -0.21
C TYR A 188 17.00 6.51 -1.46
N LYS A 189 17.63 5.41 -1.84
CA LYS A 189 17.23 4.57 -2.98
C LYS A 189 16.30 3.45 -2.53
N HIS A 190 15.79 2.70 -3.50
CA HIS A 190 14.87 1.59 -3.23
C HIS A 190 15.50 0.53 -2.33
N ASN A 191 16.80 0.22 -2.51
CA ASN A 191 17.50 -0.75 -1.67
C ASN A 191 17.63 -0.28 -0.21
N ASP A 192 17.85 1.03 0.02
CA ASP A 192 17.89 1.56 1.40
C ASP A 192 16.54 1.36 2.10
N ILE A 193 15.45 1.60 1.37
CA ILE A 193 14.08 1.40 1.85
C ILE A 193 13.83 -0.09 2.12
N LEU A 194 14.12 -0.98 1.16
CA LEU A 194 13.91 -2.43 1.32
C LEU A 194 14.67 -3.00 2.53
N ASP A 195 15.91 -2.56 2.72
CA ASP A 195 16.78 -3.00 3.80
C ASP A 195 16.27 -2.52 5.16
N CYS A 196 15.97 -1.23 5.28
CA CYS A 196 15.43 -0.66 6.52
C CYS A 196 14.07 -1.26 6.86
N TYR A 197 13.19 -1.40 5.85
CA TYR A 197 11.87 -2.00 6.00
C TYR A 197 11.98 -3.43 6.55
N TRP A 198 12.88 -4.24 5.98
CA TRP A 198 13.11 -5.60 6.44
C TRP A 198 13.57 -5.65 7.90
N THR A 199 14.53 -4.80 8.28
CA THR A 199 15.00 -4.71 9.67
C THR A 199 13.86 -4.31 10.61
N LYS A 200 13.07 -3.30 10.24
CA LYS A 200 11.98 -2.78 11.08
C LYS A 200 10.81 -3.77 11.17
N TRP A 201 10.47 -4.44 10.08
CA TRP A 201 9.43 -5.47 10.04
C TRP A 201 9.75 -6.61 11.02
N ASN A 202 11.00 -7.09 11.03
CA ASN A 202 11.44 -8.14 11.97
C ASN A 202 11.35 -7.68 13.43
N LYS A 203 11.73 -6.43 13.72
CA LYS A 203 11.55 -5.84 15.06
C LYS A 203 10.06 -5.82 15.45
N ASN A 204 9.19 -5.36 14.55
CA ASN A 204 7.75 -5.23 14.81
C ASN A 204 7.07 -6.59 15.04
N ILE A 205 7.42 -7.61 14.25
CA ILE A 205 6.92 -8.99 14.45
C ILE A 205 7.30 -9.53 15.84
N ASN A 206 8.51 -9.24 16.31
CA ASN A 206 8.95 -9.68 17.63
C ASN A 206 8.21 -8.94 18.75
N ARG A 207 7.95 -7.63 18.58
CA ARG A 207 7.24 -6.79 19.57
C ARG A 207 5.77 -7.15 19.75
N ILE A 208 5.07 -7.57 18.68
CA ILE A 208 3.66 -7.96 18.75
C ILE A 208 3.43 -9.05 19.82
N ASN A 209 4.40 -9.96 19.98
CA ASN A 209 4.29 -11.05 20.96
C ASN A 209 4.62 -10.62 22.40
N SER A 210 5.17 -9.42 22.64
CA SER A 210 5.69 -9.00 23.95
C SER A 210 5.10 -7.71 24.51
N GLU A 211 4.82 -6.70 23.67
CA GLU A 211 4.52 -5.34 24.12
C GLU A 211 3.10 -4.85 23.78
N TRP A 212 2.44 -5.44 22.78
CA TRP A 212 1.15 -4.96 22.26
C TRP A 212 -0.04 -5.83 22.70
N ASN A 213 0.11 -6.55 23.82
CA ASN A 213 -0.95 -7.30 24.51
C ASN A 213 -1.52 -6.52 25.69
#